data_AF-A0A714M9Y1-F1
#
_entry.id   AF-A0A714M9Y1-F1
#
_cell.length_a   1.000
_cell.length_b   1.000
_cell.length_c   1.000
_cell.angle_alpha   90.00
_cell.angle_beta   90.00
_cell.angle_gamma   90.00
#
_symmetry.space_group_name_H-M   'P 1'
#
loop_
_entity.id
_entity.type
_entity.pdbx_description
1 polymer ?
#
loop_
_entity_poly.entity_id
_entity_poly.type
_entity_poly.pdbx_seq_one_letter_code
_entity_poly.pdbx_strand_id
1 'polypeptide(L)'
;MTVQAGERLGLFARTGQLSLKSGEGAVDVQAQNGSMRLFAEKKLTLSSASDISFAGKKRITLIGGGCIKTSQVHCGGRYLPELSDEGGNEWRHLCCKGWGMNSVSFSLAAQHLICSTKVTLFALVDGLQYERYFGESLSVQQPAAVPLFDTRPDSRIAFAGPWVMEMNSIMDFRERLCELEAALPSVSWMISSSSLTELAAHFRRNMNTELPDGRIALLRFHDPRVQKRLGEMLNDQQYRELTGLMQEWLTIVDGKAWSFKQREFIC
;
A
#
# COMPACT_ATOMS: atom_id res chain seq x y z
N MET A 1 25.47 27.96 -27.42
CA MET A 1 25.31 29.02 -26.42
C MET A 1 25.78 28.47 -25.09
N THR A 2 26.64 29.20 -24.38
CA THR A 2 27.22 28.76 -23.10
C THR A 2 26.83 29.76 -22.04
N VAL A 3 26.28 29.28 -20.92
CA VAL A 3 25.87 30.11 -19.79
C VAL A 3 26.46 29.49 -18.53
N GLN A 4 27.12 30.31 -17.71
CA GLN A 4 27.64 29.93 -16.40
C GLN A 4 27.06 30.86 -15.35
N ALA A 5 26.65 30.31 -14.21
CA ALA A 5 26.13 31.05 -13.07
C ALA A 5 26.90 30.62 -11.81
N GLY A 6 27.26 31.58 -10.95
CA GLY A 6 28.11 31.32 -9.78
C GLY A 6 27.43 30.45 -8.70
N GLU A 7 26.11 30.57 -8.54
CA GLU A 7 25.37 29.79 -7.54
C GLU A 7 24.16 29.06 -8.14
N ARG A 8 23.23 29.80 -8.76
CA ARG A 8 21.96 29.25 -9.26
C ARG A 8 21.61 29.85 -10.61
N LEU A 9 21.11 29.02 -11.51
CA LEU A 9 20.48 29.43 -12.76
C LEU A 9 19.02 28.98 -12.74
N GLY A 10 18.10 29.92 -12.95
CA GLY A 10 16.67 29.66 -13.02
C GLY A 10 16.12 30.01 -14.40
N LEU A 11 15.34 29.09 -14.99
CA LEU A 11 14.65 29.29 -16.26
C LEU A 11 13.17 29.00 -16.05
N PHE A 12 12.31 29.96 -16.41
CA PHE A 12 10.85 29.84 -16.24
C PHE A 12 10.13 30.46 -17.44
N ALA A 13 9.07 29.80 -17.90
CA ALA A 13 8.14 30.36 -18.87
C ALA A 13 6.90 30.84 -18.10
N ARG A 14 6.59 32.15 -18.17
CA ARG A 14 5.40 32.72 -17.52
C ARG A 14 4.11 32.38 -18.26
N THR A 15 4.21 32.22 -19.57
CA THR A 15 3.14 31.78 -20.46
C THR A 15 3.72 30.82 -21.49
N GLY A 16 2.94 29.82 -21.91
CA GLY A 16 3.40 28.79 -22.85
C GLY A 16 4.28 27.70 -22.23
N GLN A 17 5.00 26.95 -23.07
CA GLN A 17 5.82 25.81 -22.67
C GLN A 17 7.31 26.17 -22.70
N LEU A 18 8.05 25.76 -21.67
CA LEU A 18 9.52 25.74 -21.71
C LEU A 18 9.99 24.44 -22.39
N SER A 19 10.75 24.55 -23.48
CA SER A 19 11.31 23.38 -24.19
C SER A 19 12.83 23.46 -24.31
N LEU A 20 13.53 22.41 -23.91
CA LEU A 20 14.95 22.21 -24.18
C LEU A 20 15.11 21.06 -25.18
N LYS A 21 15.68 21.35 -26.34
CA LYS A 21 15.85 20.39 -27.45
C LYS A 21 17.25 20.55 -28.01
N SER A 22 17.92 19.44 -28.28
CA SER A 22 19.12 19.44 -29.14
C SER A 22 18.72 18.92 -30.52
N GLY A 23 19.15 19.61 -31.58
CA GLY A 23 18.90 19.16 -32.95
C GLY A 23 19.67 17.89 -33.29
N GLU A 24 20.91 17.81 -32.83
CA GLU A 24 21.80 16.66 -32.96
C GLU A 24 22.71 16.56 -31.72
N GLY A 25 23.25 15.37 -31.43
CA GLY A 25 24.16 15.15 -30.30
C GLY A 25 23.47 14.86 -28.96
N ALA A 26 24.27 14.41 -27.99
CA ALA A 26 23.78 13.99 -26.69
C ALA A 26 23.34 15.18 -25.82
N VAL A 27 22.24 15.00 -25.10
CA VAL A 27 21.78 15.93 -24.05
C VAL A 27 22.15 15.31 -22.71
N ASP A 28 22.92 16.03 -21.92
CA ASP A 28 23.32 15.61 -20.57
C ASP A 28 22.81 16.62 -19.54
N VAL A 29 22.20 16.10 -18.48
CA VAL A 29 21.65 16.89 -17.37
C VAL A 29 22.12 16.24 -16.09
N GLN A 30 22.90 16.98 -15.28
CA GLN A 30 23.51 16.43 -14.08
C GLN A 30 23.35 17.37 -12.88
N ALA A 31 23.22 16.76 -11.70
CA ALA A 31 23.36 17.43 -10.42
C ALA A 31 24.60 16.87 -9.70
N GLN A 32 25.79 17.33 -10.10
CA GLN A 32 27.08 16.72 -9.71
C GLN A 32 27.29 16.61 -8.19
N ASN A 33 26.86 17.63 -7.43
CA ASN A 33 26.97 17.68 -5.97
C ASN A 33 25.62 17.96 -5.29
N GLY A 34 24.52 17.48 -5.87
CA GLY A 34 23.18 17.79 -5.38
C GLY A 34 22.11 16.77 -5.75
N SER A 35 20.86 17.09 -5.39
CA SER A 35 19.72 16.26 -5.76
C SER A 35 19.07 16.76 -7.04
N MET A 36 18.83 15.86 -8.00
CA MET A 36 17.92 16.11 -9.11
C MET A 36 16.49 15.77 -8.71
N ARG A 37 15.53 16.66 -9.01
CA ARG A 37 14.10 16.41 -8.81
C ARG A 37 13.31 16.86 -10.03
N LEU A 38 12.44 16.00 -10.54
CA LEU A 38 11.54 16.29 -11.66
C LEU A 38 10.11 16.17 -11.16
N PHE A 39 9.35 17.25 -11.25
CA PHE A 39 7.96 17.32 -10.80
C PHE A 39 7.07 17.79 -11.95
N ALA A 40 5.86 17.25 -12.02
CA ALA A 40 4.82 17.69 -12.92
C ALA A 40 3.48 17.63 -12.17
N GLU A 41 2.64 18.64 -12.34
CA GLU A 41 1.27 18.66 -11.79
C GLU A 41 0.37 17.64 -12.50
N LYS A 42 0.68 17.36 -13.77
CA LYS A 42 0.00 16.37 -14.61
C LYS A 42 0.95 15.21 -14.91
N LYS A 43 0.84 14.62 -16.11
CA LYS A 43 1.64 13.48 -16.53
C LYS A 43 3.10 13.86 -16.83
N LEU A 44 4.04 13.16 -16.19
CA LEU A 44 5.45 13.12 -16.60
C LEU A 44 5.65 11.93 -17.56
N THR A 45 6.24 12.14 -18.73
CA THR A 45 6.53 11.07 -19.70
C THR A 45 8.02 11.04 -20.01
N LEU A 46 8.63 9.86 -19.88
CA LEU A 46 9.99 9.58 -20.32
C LEU A 46 9.90 8.51 -21.41
N SER A 47 10.37 8.82 -22.60
CA SER A 47 10.30 7.94 -23.77
C SER A 47 11.64 7.95 -24.51
N SER A 48 12.07 6.79 -24.97
CA SER A 48 13.27 6.60 -25.78
C SER A 48 12.94 5.72 -26.98
N ALA A 49 13.64 5.94 -28.10
CA ALA A 49 13.55 5.07 -29.27
C ALA A 49 14.37 3.77 -29.09
N SER A 50 15.24 3.74 -28.08
CA SER A 50 16.08 2.60 -27.70
C SER A 50 15.96 2.35 -26.18
N ASP A 51 16.98 1.74 -25.57
CA ASP A 51 16.95 1.40 -24.15
C ASP A 51 16.85 2.62 -23.21
N ILE A 52 16.18 2.40 -22.07
CA ILE A 52 16.13 3.33 -20.93
C ILE A 52 16.70 2.59 -19.71
N SER A 53 17.79 3.10 -19.15
CA SER A 53 18.44 2.52 -17.97
C SER A 53 18.26 3.40 -16.72
N PHE A 54 17.78 2.82 -15.63
CA PHE A 54 17.75 3.45 -14.31
C PHE A 54 18.78 2.78 -13.39
N ALA A 55 19.72 3.56 -12.84
CA ALA A 55 20.72 3.06 -11.90
C ALA A 55 20.71 3.90 -10.62
N GLY A 56 20.77 3.24 -9.45
CA GLY A 56 20.75 3.90 -8.16
C GLY A 56 21.69 3.22 -7.18
N LYS A 57 22.66 3.97 -6.63
CA LYS A 57 23.69 3.44 -5.73
C LYS A 57 23.13 2.93 -4.40
N LYS A 58 22.13 3.62 -3.85
CA LYS A 58 21.50 3.28 -2.57
C LYS A 58 20.16 2.58 -2.74
N ARG A 59 19.30 3.11 -3.61
CA ARG A 59 17.93 2.63 -3.80
C ARG A 59 17.34 3.18 -5.10
N ILE A 60 16.52 2.36 -5.76
CA ILE A 60 15.56 2.79 -6.79
C ILE A 60 14.17 2.45 -6.23
N THR A 61 13.24 3.39 -6.31
CA THR A 61 11.85 3.18 -5.87
C THR A 61 10.91 3.65 -6.97
N LEU A 62 10.14 2.73 -7.51
CA LEU A 62 9.10 3.01 -8.50
C LEU A 62 7.75 2.89 -7.82
N ILE A 63 6.93 3.93 -7.95
CA ILE A 63 5.61 4.01 -7.33
C ILE A 63 4.63 4.40 -8.43
N GLY A 64 3.70 3.50 -8.78
CA GLY A 64 2.65 3.72 -9.77
C GLY A 64 1.27 3.47 -9.17
N GLY A 65 0.32 4.36 -9.45
CA GLY A 65 -1.05 4.35 -8.89
C GLY A 65 -2.07 3.47 -9.61
N GLY A 66 -1.66 2.52 -10.46
CA GLY A 66 -2.56 1.62 -11.20
C GLY A 66 -2.02 1.20 -12.57
N CYS A 67 -2.16 -0.10 -12.89
CA CYS A 67 -1.71 -0.82 -14.09
C CYS A 67 -0.22 -0.67 -14.45
N ILE A 68 0.61 -1.58 -13.91
CA ILE A 68 1.85 -1.93 -14.60
C ILE A 68 1.46 -2.86 -15.75
N LYS A 69 1.41 -2.34 -16.98
CA LYS A 69 1.58 -3.20 -18.16
C LYS A 69 3.07 -3.49 -18.26
N THR A 70 3.50 -4.61 -17.70
CA THR A 70 4.86 -5.09 -17.88
C THR A 70 4.90 -6.06 -19.04
N SER A 71 5.47 -5.61 -20.16
CA SER A 71 6.34 -6.47 -20.95
C SER A 71 7.58 -6.74 -20.09
N GLN A 72 7.68 -7.96 -19.57
CA GLN A 72 8.88 -8.61 -19.02
C GLN A 72 9.80 -7.77 -18.10
N VAL A 73 9.61 -7.90 -16.77
CA VAL A 73 10.65 -7.53 -15.79
C VAL A 73 11.59 -8.72 -15.61
N HIS A 74 12.84 -8.59 -16.05
CA HIS A 74 13.84 -9.64 -15.88
C HIS A 74 14.57 -9.47 -14.54
N CYS A 75 14.27 -10.34 -13.57
CA CYS A 75 15.03 -10.48 -12.33
C CYS A 75 15.50 -11.94 -12.18
N GLY A 76 16.77 -12.20 -12.49
CA GLY A 76 17.49 -13.39 -12.01
C GLY A 76 16.87 -14.77 -12.34
N GLY A 77 16.87 -15.13 -13.63
CA GLY A 77 17.06 -16.53 -14.05
C GLY A 77 15.92 -17.54 -13.86
N ARG A 78 14.66 -17.14 -13.63
CA ARG A 78 13.51 -18.07 -13.73
C ARG A 78 12.34 -17.43 -14.47
N TYR A 79 11.86 -18.12 -15.50
CA TYR A 79 10.64 -17.79 -16.24
C TYR A 79 9.41 -18.09 -15.35
N LEU A 80 8.49 -17.13 -15.24
CA LEU A 80 7.10 -17.39 -14.84
C LEU A 80 6.29 -17.68 -16.11
N PRO A 81 5.34 -18.63 -16.07
CA PRO A 81 4.53 -18.95 -17.25
C PRO A 81 3.57 -17.81 -17.60
N GLU A 82 3.37 -17.61 -18.90
CA GLU A 82 2.37 -16.71 -19.47
C GLU A 82 0.96 -17.19 -19.08
N LEU A 83 0.16 -16.27 -18.56
CA LEU A 83 -1.29 -16.47 -18.46
C LEU A 83 -1.91 -15.88 -19.73
N SER A 84 -2.64 -16.73 -20.45
CA SER A 84 -3.31 -16.42 -21.70
C SER A 84 -4.32 -15.29 -21.56
N ASP A 85 -4.30 -14.42 -22.56
CA ASP A 85 -5.31 -13.40 -22.84
C ASP A 85 -6.60 -14.11 -23.29
N GLU A 86 -7.63 -14.13 -22.43
CA GLU A 86 -9.01 -14.35 -22.88
C GLU A 86 -9.80 -13.06 -22.66
N GLY A 87 -9.84 -12.25 -23.71
CA GLY A 87 -10.76 -11.12 -23.81
C GLY A 87 -12.19 -11.60 -24.08
N GLY A 88 -13.16 -10.96 -23.44
CA GLY A 88 -14.57 -11.15 -23.71
C GLY A 88 -15.41 -10.05 -23.05
N ASN A 89 -15.89 -9.12 -23.86
CA ASN A 89 -16.57 -7.90 -23.44
C ASN A 89 -18.01 -8.20 -22.99
N GLU A 90 -18.40 -7.83 -21.77
CA GLU A 90 -19.81 -7.53 -21.48
C GLU A 90 -19.96 -6.56 -20.30
N TRP A 91 -20.06 -5.28 -20.63
CA TRP A 91 -20.66 -4.28 -19.75
C TRP A 91 -22.18 -4.47 -19.76
N ARG A 92 -22.76 -4.81 -18.60
CA ARG A 92 -24.16 -4.64 -18.11
C ARG A 92 -24.41 -5.76 -17.09
N HIS A 93 -24.99 -5.60 -15.90
CA HIS A 93 -25.90 -4.59 -15.37
C HIS A 93 -26.08 -4.82 -13.84
N LEU A 94 -26.36 -3.74 -13.11
CA LEU A 94 -27.24 -3.68 -11.91
C LEU A 94 -26.76 -4.26 -10.56
N CYS A 95 -26.14 -3.39 -9.76
CA CYS A 95 -26.48 -2.99 -8.37
C CYS A 95 -25.24 -2.24 -7.83
N CYS A 96 -25.26 -0.98 -7.37
CA CYS A 96 -26.26 -0.24 -6.63
C CYS A 96 -26.14 1.25 -6.97
N LYS A 97 -27.26 1.88 -7.35
CA LYS A 97 -27.46 3.30 -7.05
C LYS A 97 -28.21 3.35 -5.72
N GLY A 98 -27.56 3.89 -4.70
CA GLY A 98 -28.13 4.16 -3.38
C GLY A 98 -27.00 4.51 -2.42
N TRP A 99 -26.97 5.75 -1.94
CA TRP A 99 -26.02 6.20 -0.92
C TRP A 99 -26.04 5.26 0.30
N GLY A 100 -24.84 4.84 0.72
CA GLY A 100 -24.59 3.87 1.78
C GLY A 100 -23.59 2.80 1.31
N MET A 101 -22.30 3.13 1.30
CA MET A 101 -21.24 2.17 0.96
C MET A 101 -21.16 1.09 2.04
N ASN A 102 -21.86 -0.03 1.81
CA ASN A 102 -21.78 -1.21 2.67
C ASN A 102 -20.51 -1.99 2.29
N SER A 103 -19.45 -1.83 3.09
CA SER A 103 -18.30 -2.73 3.04
C SER A 103 -18.75 -4.13 3.50
N VAL A 104 -18.60 -5.12 2.60
CA VAL A 104 -18.97 -6.53 2.86
C VAL A 104 -18.08 -7.13 3.95
N SER A 105 -16.77 -6.90 3.87
CA SER A 105 -15.77 -7.34 4.85
C SER A 105 -16.01 -6.72 6.23
N PHE A 106 -16.35 -5.42 6.32
CA PHE A 106 -16.75 -4.79 7.57
C PHE A 106 -18.01 -5.43 8.14
N SER A 107 -19.03 -5.64 7.31
CA SER A 107 -20.33 -6.17 7.76
C SER A 107 -20.17 -7.59 8.33
N LEU A 108 -19.39 -8.43 7.65
CA LEU A 108 -19.02 -9.77 8.11
C LEU A 108 -18.22 -9.72 9.42
N ALA A 109 -17.27 -8.79 9.55
CA ALA A 109 -16.53 -8.62 10.79
C ALA A 109 -17.46 -8.18 11.94
N ALA A 110 -18.32 -7.20 11.70
CA ALA A 110 -19.25 -6.67 12.70
C ALA A 110 -20.29 -7.70 13.17
N GLN A 111 -20.70 -8.63 12.31
CA GLN A 111 -21.60 -9.73 12.71
C GLN A 111 -21.03 -10.59 13.84
N HIS A 112 -19.70 -10.75 13.91
CA HIS A 112 -19.06 -11.52 14.99
C HIS A 112 -19.24 -10.86 16.37
N LEU A 113 -19.47 -9.54 16.42
CA LEU A 113 -19.72 -8.82 17.66
C LEU A 113 -21.13 -9.08 18.23
N ILE A 114 -22.07 -9.47 17.37
CA ILE A 114 -23.47 -9.73 17.78
C ILE A 114 -23.54 -10.93 18.75
N CYS A 115 -22.60 -11.87 18.62
CA CYS A 115 -22.60 -13.12 19.37
C CYS A 115 -21.66 -13.13 20.58
N SER A 116 -20.88 -12.07 20.84
CA SER A 116 -19.91 -12.04 21.94
C SER A 116 -19.49 -10.63 22.34
N THR A 117 -19.56 -10.33 23.64
CA THR A 117 -19.03 -9.09 24.24
C THR A 117 -17.55 -9.18 24.61
N LYS A 118 -16.91 -10.33 24.36
CA LYS A 118 -15.51 -10.60 24.73
C LYS A 118 -14.50 -10.26 23.63
N VAL A 119 -14.99 -9.71 22.52
CA VAL A 119 -14.20 -9.48 21.31
C VAL A 119 -14.42 -8.06 20.81
N THR A 120 -13.39 -7.54 20.18
CA THR A 120 -13.36 -6.18 19.65
C THR A 120 -13.02 -6.21 18.17
N LEU A 121 -13.64 -5.30 17.42
CA LEU A 121 -13.35 -5.07 16.01
C LEU A 121 -12.21 -4.06 15.88
N PHE A 122 -11.18 -4.47 15.15
CA PHE A 122 -10.04 -3.65 14.81
C PHE A 122 -9.94 -3.45 13.30
N ALA A 123 -9.47 -2.28 12.88
CA ALA A 123 -9.04 -2.01 11.52
C ALA A 123 -7.51 -1.98 11.45
N LEU A 124 -6.94 -2.65 10.45
CA LEU A 124 -5.56 -2.48 10.03
C LEU A 124 -5.54 -1.66 8.75
N VAL A 125 -4.93 -0.49 8.80
CA VAL A 125 -4.99 0.53 7.75
C VAL A 125 -3.59 0.88 7.26
N ASP A 126 -3.38 0.90 5.95
CA ASP A 126 -2.18 1.43 5.32
C ASP A 126 -2.22 2.97 5.36
N GLY A 127 -1.45 3.58 6.28
CA GLY A 127 -1.43 5.02 6.50
C GLY A 127 -0.96 5.83 5.29
N LEU A 128 -0.07 5.27 4.46
CA LEU A 128 0.37 5.92 3.22
C LEU A 128 -0.75 5.98 2.18
N GLN A 129 -1.56 4.92 2.08
CA GLN A 129 -2.70 4.90 1.17
C GLN A 129 -3.82 5.84 1.66
N TYR A 130 -4.03 5.90 2.98
CA TYR A 130 -4.94 6.88 3.58
C TYR A 130 -4.54 8.31 3.21
N GLU A 131 -3.26 8.68 3.41
CA GLU A 131 -2.75 10.01 3.08
C GLU A 131 -2.90 10.34 1.59
N ARG A 132 -2.62 9.38 0.71
CA ARG A 132 -2.75 9.59 -0.74
C ARG A 132 -4.19 9.82 -1.18
N TYR A 133 -5.12 9.11 -0.56
CA TYR A 133 -6.53 9.17 -0.93
C TYR A 133 -7.20 10.44 -0.38
N PHE A 134 -6.99 10.76 0.89
CA PHE A 134 -7.64 11.91 1.54
C PHE A 134 -6.83 13.21 1.50
N GLY A 135 -5.55 13.16 1.12
CA GLY A 135 -4.67 14.33 1.12
C GLY A 135 -4.21 14.78 2.51
N GLU A 136 -4.53 14.01 3.57
CA GLU A 136 -4.15 14.29 4.94
C GLU A 136 -3.62 13.05 5.64
N SER A 137 -2.60 13.22 6.48
CA SER A 137 -2.06 12.12 7.28
C SER A 137 -3.07 11.65 8.33
N LEU A 138 -3.02 10.35 8.62
CA LEU A 138 -3.87 9.76 9.63
C LEU A 138 -3.49 10.30 11.02
N SER A 139 -4.40 11.04 11.65
CA SER A 139 -4.21 11.58 13.01
C SER A 139 -5.42 11.22 13.88
N VAL A 140 -5.31 10.13 14.63
CA VAL A 140 -6.34 9.70 15.58
C VAL A 140 -5.82 9.92 16.99
N GLN A 141 -6.69 10.41 17.89
CA GLN A 141 -6.33 10.60 19.30
C GLN A 141 -6.10 9.23 19.96
N GLN A 142 -4.97 9.09 20.65
CA GLN A 142 -4.74 7.94 21.53
C GLN A 142 -5.76 7.98 22.68
N PRO A 143 -6.27 6.82 23.13
CA PRO A 143 -5.74 5.48 22.89
C PRO A 143 -6.43 4.68 21.77
N ALA A 144 -7.28 5.28 20.93
CA ALA A 144 -8.11 4.49 20.01
C ALA A 144 -7.41 3.97 18.74
N ALA A 145 -6.20 4.46 18.44
CA ALA A 145 -5.39 3.98 17.32
C ALA A 145 -3.90 4.11 17.61
N VAL A 146 -3.12 3.19 17.06
CA VAL A 146 -1.67 3.11 17.27
C VAL A 146 -0.96 2.81 15.94
N PRO A 147 0.03 3.63 15.53
CA PRO A 147 0.90 3.30 14.41
C PRO A 147 1.89 2.22 14.79
N LEU A 148 2.11 1.25 13.89
CA LEU A 148 3.05 0.16 14.15
C LEU A 148 4.52 0.57 14.00
N PHE A 149 4.78 1.69 13.30
CA PHE A 149 6.12 2.26 13.10
C PHE A 149 6.47 3.31 14.17
N ASP A 150 5.83 3.35 15.33
CA ASP A 150 6.09 4.35 16.38
C ASP A 150 7.46 4.21 17.08
N THR A 151 8.17 3.09 16.90
CA THR A 151 9.51 2.86 17.43
C THR A 151 10.60 3.29 16.45
N ARG A 152 11.77 3.73 16.95
CA ARG A 152 12.94 3.98 16.09
C ARG A 152 13.40 2.68 15.41
N PRO A 153 13.90 2.74 14.15
CA PRO A 153 14.18 3.94 13.36
C PRO A 153 12.98 4.52 12.60
N ASP A 154 11.87 3.80 12.54
CA ASP A 154 10.73 4.06 11.65
C ASP A 154 9.75 5.12 12.17
N SER A 155 9.92 5.59 13.40
CA SER A 155 9.05 6.62 14.02
C SER A 155 8.90 7.91 13.22
N ARG A 156 9.84 8.22 12.33
CA ARG A 156 9.75 9.38 11.42
C ARG A 156 8.71 9.23 10.32
N ILE A 157 8.34 7.99 9.98
CA ILE A 157 7.36 7.65 8.95
C ILE A 157 6.13 6.99 9.57
N ALA A 158 5.93 7.10 10.89
CA ALA A 158 4.84 6.46 11.61
C ALA A 158 3.45 6.80 11.03
N PHE A 159 3.26 8.04 10.58
CA PHE A 159 2.02 8.49 9.95
C PHE A 159 1.68 7.71 8.66
N ALA A 160 2.70 7.35 7.88
CA ALA A 160 2.58 6.61 6.62
C ALA A 160 2.70 5.09 6.82
N GLY A 161 3.00 4.63 8.03
CA GLY A 161 3.07 3.22 8.37
C GLY A 161 1.68 2.58 8.49
N PRO A 162 1.63 1.27 8.78
CA PRO A 162 0.38 0.61 9.11
C PRO A 162 -0.12 1.05 10.49
N TRP A 163 -1.42 1.32 10.58
CA TRP A 163 -2.13 1.70 11.81
C TRP A 163 -3.07 0.58 12.23
N VAL A 164 -3.12 0.30 13.53
CA VAL A 164 -4.17 -0.53 14.13
C VAL A 164 -5.13 0.39 14.87
N MET A 165 -6.42 0.22 14.63
CA MET A 165 -7.46 1.06 15.23
C MET A 165 -8.55 0.23 15.86
N GLU A 166 -8.99 0.63 17.04
CA GLU A 166 -10.09 0.01 17.75
C GLU A 166 -11.42 0.67 17.35
N MET A 167 -12.23 -0.02 16.56
CA MET A 167 -13.40 0.58 15.91
C MET A 167 -14.48 1.03 16.90
N ASN A 168 -14.61 0.36 18.04
CA ASN A 168 -15.59 0.71 19.09
C ASN A 168 -15.43 2.15 19.60
N SER A 169 -14.21 2.69 19.54
CA SER A 169 -13.87 4.01 20.07
C SER A 169 -13.83 5.11 18.99
N ILE A 170 -13.93 4.74 17.71
CA ILE A 170 -13.79 5.66 16.55
C ILE A 170 -14.78 5.32 15.43
N MET A 171 -16.04 5.08 15.77
CA MET A 171 -17.07 4.74 14.79
C MET A 171 -17.24 5.79 13.69
N ASP A 172 -16.92 7.05 13.95
CA ASP A 172 -16.94 8.15 12.96
C ASP A 172 -15.93 7.92 11.81
N PHE A 173 -14.87 7.14 12.04
CA PHE A 173 -13.91 6.79 10.98
C PHE A 173 -14.42 5.67 10.06
N ARG A 174 -15.48 4.94 10.44
CA ARG A 174 -15.99 3.79 9.68
C ARG A 174 -16.25 4.14 8.22
N GLU A 175 -17.00 5.21 7.96
CA GLU A 175 -17.37 5.58 6.58
C GLU A 175 -16.13 5.90 5.73
N ARG A 176 -15.17 6.63 6.30
CA ARG A 176 -13.90 6.94 5.63
C ARG A 176 -13.08 5.68 5.36
N LEU A 177 -13.04 4.73 6.30
CA LEU A 177 -12.30 3.47 6.11
C LEU A 177 -12.97 2.55 5.09
N CYS A 178 -14.31 2.48 5.08
CA CYS A 178 -15.05 1.77 4.03
C CYS A 178 -14.84 2.41 2.65
N GLU A 179 -14.79 3.74 2.58
CA GLU A 179 -14.46 4.46 1.35
C GLU A 179 -13.05 4.14 0.87
N LEU A 180 -12.09 4.18 1.80
CA LEU A 180 -10.71 3.86 1.50
C LEU A 180 -10.53 2.41 1.02
N GLU A 181 -11.21 1.43 1.65
CA GLU A 181 -11.19 0.02 1.23
C GLU A 181 -11.76 -0.17 -0.18
N ALA A 182 -12.86 0.54 -0.51
CA ALA A 182 -13.49 0.45 -1.81
C ALA A 182 -12.58 1.04 -2.92
N ALA A 183 -11.80 2.07 -2.59
CA ALA A 183 -10.91 2.73 -3.54
C ALA A 183 -9.55 2.04 -3.68
N LEU A 184 -9.00 1.52 -2.59
CA LEU A 184 -7.62 1.05 -2.50
C LEU A 184 -7.50 -0.22 -1.62
N PRO A 185 -6.57 -1.14 -1.96
CA PRO A 185 -6.22 -2.26 -1.08
C PRO A 185 -5.40 -1.73 0.10
N SER A 186 -6.10 -1.21 1.11
CA SER A 186 -5.46 -0.51 2.23
C SER A 186 -6.13 -0.73 3.57
N VAL A 187 -7.25 -1.46 3.62
CA VAL A 187 -7.95 -1.75 4.87
C VAL A 187 -8.18 -3.26 4.99
N SER A 188 -7.98 -3.78 6.19
CA SER A 188 -8.45 -5.12 6.58
C SER A 188 -9.05 -5.06 7.99
N TRP A 189 -10.02 -5.92 8.25
CA TRP A 189 -10.81 -5.94 9.47
C TRP A 189 -10.46 -7.17 10.29
N MET A 190 -10.31 -7.01 11.60
CA MET A 190 -9.84 -8.07 12.49
C MET A 190 -10.73 -8.17 13.71
N ILE A 191 -10.98 -9.40 14.15
CA ILE A 191 -11.66 -9.69 15.41
C ILE A 191 -10.66 -10.30 16.37
N SER A 192 -10.51 -9.69 17.54
CA SER A 192 -9.61 -10.16 18.58
C SER A 192 -10.18 -9.90 19.96
N SER A 193 -9.86 -10.76 20.93
CA SER A 193 -10.10 -10.52 22.36
C SER A 193 -8.93 -9.81 23.04
N SER A 194 -7.83 -9.55 22.32
CA SER A 194 -6.67 -8.82 22.83
C SER A 194 -6.91 -7.33 22.86
N SER A 195 -6.21 -6.63 23.75
CA SER A 195 -6.17 -5.17 23.77
C SER A 195 -5.43 -4.61 22.55
N LEU A 196 -5.69 -3.34 22.21
CA LEU A 196 -4.98 -2.65 21.13
C LEU A 196 -3.46 -2.70 21.29
N THR A 197 -2.96 -2.53 22.52
CA THR A 197 -1.52 -2.55 22.83
C THR A 197 -0.90 -3.93 22.59
N GLU A 198 -1.58 -5.00 23.02
CA GLU A 198 -1.13 -6.38 22.80
C GLU A 198 -1.12 -6.71 21.30
N LEU A 199 -2.16 -6.32 20.57
CA LEU A 199 -2.27 -6.54 19.14
C LEU A 199 -1.19 -5.76 18.35
N ALA A 200 -0.92 -4.51 18.73
CA ALA A 200 0.14 -3.72 18.13
C ALA A 200 1.53 -4.33 18.40
N ALA A 201 1.80 -4.76 19.63
CA ALA A 201 3.06 -5.43 19.98
C ALA A 201 3.23 -6.75 19.22
N HIS A 202 2.14 -7.51 19.05
CA HIS A 202 2.11 -8.74 18.26
C HIS A 202 2.48 -8.48 16.80
N PHE A 203 1.87 -7.48 16.17
CA PHE A 203 2.18 -7.13 14.79
C PHE A 203 3.61 -6.64 14.62
N ARG A 204 4.12 -5.81 15.52
CA ARG A 204 5.52 -5.34 15.47
C ARG A 204 6.53 -6.48 15.48
N ARG A 205 6.28 -7.52 16.29
CA ARG A 205 7.14 -8.72 16.31
C ARG A 205 7.11 -9.49 15.00
N ASN A 206 5.95 -9.56 14.35
CA ASN A 206 5.76 -10.32 13.11
C ASN A 206 6.07 -9.53 11.82
N MET A 207 6.26 -8.21 11.91
CA MET A 207 6.58 -7.37 10.74
C MET A 207 8.03 -7.52 10.29
N ASN A 208 8.97 -7.83 11.18
CA ASN A 208 10.37 -7.97 10.83
C ASN A 208 10.72 -9.45 10.73
N THR A 209 11.12 -9.91 9.54
CA THR A 209 11.53 -11.29 9.30
C THR A 209 13.00 -11.33 8.90
N GLU A 210 13.74 -12.28 9.45
CA GLU A 210 15.15 -12.49 9.12
C GLU A 210 15.26 -13.37 7.87
N LEU A 211 16.03 -12.89 6.89
CA LEU A 211 16.38 -13.62 5.69
C LEU A 211 17.55 -14.58 5.97
N PRO A 212 17.76 -15.62 5.14
CA PRO A 212 18.84 -16.58 5.34
C PRO A 212 20.27 -15.98 5.39
N ASP A 213 20.43 -14.75 4.91
CA ASP A 213 21.69 -14.00 4.92
C ASP A 213 21.82 -13.04 6.11
N GLY A 214 20.92 -13.11 7.08
CA GLY A 214 20.90 -12.27 8.29
C GLY A 214 20.34 -10.85 8.07
N ARG A 215 19.88 -10.51 6.86
CA ARG A 215 19.18 -9.24 6.62
C ARG A 215 17.76 -9.28 7.16
N ILE A 216 17.27 -8.16 7.66
CA ILE A 216 15.88 -8.01 8.10
C ILE A 216 15.04 -7.48 6.93
N ALA A 217 13.97 -8.18 6.61
CA ALA A 217 12.95 -7.77 5.65
C ALA A 217 11.65 -7.38 6.37
N LEU A 218 10.95 -6.39 5.81
CA LEU A 218 9.64 -5.98 6.30
C LEU A 218 8.53 -6.80 5.63
N LEU A 219 7.78 -7.56 6.42
CA LEU A 219 6.60 -8.30 6.00
C LEU A 219 5.39 -7.37 5.89
N ARG A 220 4.95 -7.12 4.66
CA ARG A 220 3.82 -6.21 4.36
C ARG A 220 2.46 -6.89 4.45
N PHE A 221 2.16 -7.55 5.57
CA PHE A 221 0.86 -8.19 5.78
C PHE A 221 -0.32 -7.19 5.85
N HIS A 222 -0.06 -5.89 6.03
CA HIS A 222 -1.08 -4.85 6.02
C HIS A 222 -1.62 -4.52 4.63
N ASP A 223 -0.95 -4.99 3.55
CA ASP A 223 -1.43 -4.84 2.18
C ASP A 223 -2.34 -6.04 1.82
N PRO A 224 -3.67 -5.82 1.64
CA PRO A 224 -4.63 -6.86 1.26
C PRO A 224 -4.20 -7.76 0.10
N ARG A 225 -3.50 -7.21 -0.90
CA ARG A 225 -3.05 -7.96 -2.07
C ARG A 225 -2.00 -9.01 -1.72
N VAL A 226 -1.23 -8.75 -0.66
CA VAL A 226 -0.16 -9.63 -0.18
C VAL A 226 -0.73 -10.70 0.75
N GLN A 227 -1.83 -10.42 1.45
CA GLN A 227 -2.42 -11.33 2.44
C GLN A 227 -2.81 -12.69 1.84
N LYS A 228 -3.49 -12.73 0.68
CA LYS A 228 -3.85 -14.00 0.03
C LYS A 228 -2.61 -14.87 -0.24
N ARG A 229 -1.60 -14.29 -0.87
CA ARG A 229 -0.34 -14.97 -1.18
C ARG A 229 0.42 -15.40 0.08
N LEU A 230 0.38 -14.61 1.14
CA LEU A 230 0.98 -14.98 2.43
C LEU A 230 0.27 -16.18 3.06
N GLY A 231 -1.06 -16.25 2.96
CA GLY A 231 -1.82 -17.39 3.47
C GLY A 231 -1.39 -18.71 2.85
N GLU A 232 -1.06 -18.70 1.56
CA GLU A 232 -0.58 -19.86 0.80
C GLU A 232 0.91 -20.19 1.05
N MET A 233 1.74 -19.18 1.32
CA MET A 233 3.20 -19.35 1.46
C MET A 233 3.67 -19.68 2.87
N LEU A 234 2.97 -19.20 3.91
CA LEU A 234 3.39 -19.40 5.30
C LEU A 234 3.13 -20.84 5.73
N ASN A 235 4.13 -21.48 6.34
CA ASN A 235 3.92 -22.76 6.99
C ASN A 235 3.01 -22.60 8.23
N ASP A 236 2.48 -23.71 8.74
CA ASP A 236 1.50 -23.67 9.84
C ASP A 236 2.02 -22.99 11.11
N GLN A 237 3.32 -23.09 11.38
CA GLN A 237 3.92 -22.46 12.54
C GLN A 237 3.99 -20.94 12.39
N GLN A 238 4.56 -20.45 11.28
CA GLN A 238 4.62 -19.02 10.96
C GLN A 238 3.23 -18.40 10.88
N TYR A 239 2.28 -19.16 10.35
CA TYR A 239 0.90 -18.73 10.23
C TYR A 239 0.19 -18.62 11.58
N ARG A 240 0.40 -19.58 12.49
CA ARG A 240 -0.11 -19.49 13.88
C ARG A 240 0.56 -18.35 14.63
N GLU A 241 1.85 -18.12 14.42
CA GLU A 241 2.58 -16.98 15.00
C GLU A 241 2.02 -15.64 14.53
N LEU A 242 1.67 -15.51 13.24
CA LEU A 242 1.08 -14.28 12.73
C LEU A 242 -0.38 -14.11 13.14
N THR A 243 -1.22 -15.15 13.08
CA THR A 243 -2.68 -15.06 13.27
C THR A 243 -3.17 -15.43 14.68
N GLY A 244 -2.27 -15.76 15.60
CA GLY A 244 -2.61 -16.37 16.89
C GLY A 244 -3.52 -15.54 17.78
N LEU A 245 -3.47 -14.21 17.69
CA LEU A 245 -4.33 -13.31 18.48
C LEU A 245 -5.67 -12.99 17.79
N MET A 246 -5.89 -13.47 16.56
CA MET A 246 -7.05 -13.12 15.75
C MET A 246 -8.01 -14.30 15.71
N GLN A 247 -9.27 -14.02 16.03
CA GLN A 247 -10.38 -14.94 15.81
C GLN A 247 -10.83 -14.90 14.35
N GLU A 248 -10.72 -13.73 13.72
CA GLU A 248 -11.00 -13.54 12.31
C GLU A 248 -10.17 -12.36 11.78
N TRP A 249 -9.82 -12.40 10.49
CA TRP A 249 -9.13 -11.35 9.77
C TRP A 249 -9.58 -11.33 8.30
N LEU A 250 -10.38 -10.34 7.95
CA LEU A 250 -11.06 -10.19 6.67
C LEU A 250 -10.48 -9.08 5.82
N THR A 251 -10.41 -9.31 4.53
CA THR A 251 -10.10 -8.28 3.54
C THR A 251 -10.87 -8.52 2.23
N ILE A 252 -10.85 -7.55 1.33
CA ILE A 252 -11.43 -7.68 0.00
C ILE A 252 -10.31 -7.99 -1.01
N VAL A 253 -10.46 -9.11 -1.72
CA VAL A 253 -9.61 -9.51 -2.84
C VAL A 253 -10.50 -9.74 -4.05
N ASP A 254 -10.24 -9.03 -5.15
CA ASP A 254 -11.02 -9.12 -6.40
C ASP A 254 -12.55 -8.96 -6.19
N GLY A 255 -12.94 -8.05 -5.29
CA GLY A 255 -14.34 -7.76 -4.96
C GLY A 255 -15.03 -8.80 -4.06
N LYS A 256 -14.31 -9.83 -3.61
CA LYS A 256 -14.83 -10.87 -2.71
C LYS A 256 -14.18 -10.80 -1.33
N ALA A 257 -14.93 -11.16 -0.30
CA ALA A 257 -14.40 -11.25 1.06
C ALA A 257 -13.50 -12.49 1.17
N TRP A 258 -12.31 -12.28 1.72
CA TRP A 258 -11.34 -13.34 1.96
C TRP A 258 -10.88 -13.29 3.41
N SER A 259 -10.85 -14.46 4.06
CA SER A 259 -10.38 -14.63 5.42
C SER A 259 -8.92 -15.07 5.44
N PHE A 260 -8.04 -14.22 5.99
CA PHE A 260 -6.66 -14.59 6.30
C PHE A 260 -6.61 -15.64 7.41
N LYS A 261 -7.61 -15.70 8.30
CA LYS A 261 -7.67 -16.65 9.42
C LYS A 261 -8.15 -18.06 9.03
N GLN A 262 -8.97 -18.16 7.99
CA GLN A 262 -9.47 -19.43 7.47
C GLN A 262 -8.75 -19.86 6.18
N ARG A 263 -8.00 -18.93 5.56
CA ARG A 263 -7.29 -19.09 4.27
C ARG A 263 -8.24 -19.36 3.09
N GLU A 264 -9.46 -18.85 3.15
CA GLU A 264 -10.50 -19.09 2.15
C GLU A 264 -11.35 -17.85 1.87
N PHE A 265 -12.09 -17.88 0.76
CA PHE A 265 -13.10 -16.87 0.44
C PHE A 265 -14.37 -17.13 1.25
N ILE A 266 -14.94 -16.07 1.82
CA ILE A 266 -16.22 -16.12 2.52
C ILE A 266 -17.34 -15.80 1.52
N CYS A 267 -18.32 -16.68 1.45
CA CYS A 267 -19.51 -16.57 0.61
C CYS A 267 -20.68 -15.96 1.40
#